data_AF-A0A6H0CX73-F1
#
_entry.id   AF-A0A6H0CX73-F1
#
_cell.length_a   1.000
_cell.length_b   1.000
_cell.length_c   1.000
_cell.angle_alpha   90.00
_cell.angle_beta   90.00
_cell.angle_gamma   90.00
#
_symmetry.space_group_name_H-M   'P 1'
#
loop_
_entity.id
_entity.type
_entity.pdbx_description
1 polymer ?
#
loop_
_entity_poly.entity_id
_entity_poly.type
_entity_poly.pdbx_seq_one_letter_code
_entity_poly.pdbx_strand_id
1 'polypeptide(L)'
;MTTSGAQVQVGAVQAAWDQVSILRSPDQPSAWPALSERIAAATALYGAGELSRGTVWLIGGALRLVGGGRLGGEGFAERFTQTLMDKVGQWGDVVEPSDLPIVRQVVTAVFDGHDPVAWRDQAGPVPDSEPRAMGCALALIADFVDQVDGPEACERGLLSMLSRAID
;
A
#
# COMPACT_ATOMS: atom_id res chain seq x y z
N MET A 1 -3.00 -15.09 22.72
CA MET A 1 -4.05 -14.35 21.99
C MET A 1 -3.61 -14.30 20.55
N THR A 2 -4.23 -15.12 19.70
CA THR A 2 -4.00 -15.13 18.26
C THR A 2 -4.78 -13.96 17.66
N THR A 3 -4.07 -12.92 17.23
CA THR A 3 -4.62 -11.92 16.30
C THR A 3 -4.92 -12.66 15.00
N SER A 4 -6.18 -13.06 14.81
CA SER A 4 -6.67 -13.52 13.51
C SER A 4 -6.64 -12.33 12.58
N GLY A 5 -5.54 -12.16 11.84
CA GLY A 5 -5.41 -11.13 10.81
C GLY A 5 -6.54 -11.30 9.80
N ALA A 6 -7.04 -10.19 9.27
CA ALA A 6 -8.05 -10.23 8.23
C ALA A 6 -7.51 -11.06 7.04
N GLN A 7 -8.20 -12.14 6.67
CA GLN A 7 -7.77 -12.99 5.56
C GLN A 7 -7.97 -12.21 4.26
N VAL A 8 -6.90 -12.07 3.47
CA VAL A 8 -6.88 -11.41 2.16
C VAL A 8 -6.57 -12.44 1.09
N GLN A 9 -7.26 -12.39 -0.03
CA GLN A 9 -7.03 -13.28 -1.17
C GLN A 9 -5.66 -13.01 -1.78
N VAL A 10 -4.84 -14.05 -1.89
CA VAL A 10 -3.49 -13.97 -2.48
C VAL A 10 -3.52 -13.38 -3.89
N GLY A 11 -4.53 -13.73 -4.70
CA GLY A 11 -4.70 -13.18 -6.05
C GLY A 11 -4.94 -11.66 -6.07
N ALA A 12 -5.64 -11.12 -5.07
CA ALA A 12 -5.84 -9.67 -4.94
C ALA A 12 -4.56 -8.95 -4.50
N VAL A 13 -3.78 -9.57 -3.60
CA VAL A 13 -2.44 -9.09 -3.21
C VAL A 13 -1.50 -9.04 -4.42
N GLN A 14 -1.45 -10.11 -5.22
CA GLN A 14 -0.63 -10.15 -6.43
C GLN A 14 -1.07 -9.09 -7.46
N ALA A 15 -2.37 -8.96 -7.71
CA ALA A 15 -2.91 -7.95 -8.62
C ALA A 15 -2.59 -6.52 -8.15
N ALA A 16 -2.63 -6.25 -6.84
CA ALA A 16 -2.23 -4.97 -6.27
C ALA A 16 -0.72 -4.71 -6.42
N TRP A 17 0.13 -5.73 -6.25
CA TRP A 17 1.58 -5.59 -6.47
C TRP A 17 1.90 -5.31 -7.95
N ASP A 18 1.25 -6.00 -8.89
CA ASP A 18 1.44 -5.77 -10.32
C ASP A 18 1.13 -4.32 -10.73
N GLN A 19 0.12 -3.70 -10.10
CA GLN A 19 -0.22 -2.29 -10.32
C GLN A 19 0.92 -1.36 -9.87
N VAL A 20 1.52 -1.66 -8.72
CA VAL A 20 2.63 -0.89 -8.14
C VAL A 20 3.90 -1.01 -8.99
N SER A 21 4.20 -2.19 -9.51
CA SER A 21 5.39 -2.42 -10.34
C SER A 21 5.40 -1.56 -11.62
N ILE A 22 4.23 -1.22 -12.17
CA ILE A 22 4.12 -0.29 -13.31
C ILE A 22 4.55 1.11 -12.92
N LEU A 23 4.10 1.58 -11.75
CA LEU A 23 4.37 2.93 -11.25
C LEU A 23 5.85 3.18 -10.99
N ARG A 24 6.56 2.10 -10.66
CA ARG A 24 7.99 2.10 -10.34
C ARG A 24 8.86 1.89 -11.59
N SER A 25 8.26 1.64 -12.75
CA SER A 25 8.99 1.37 -13.99
C SER A 25 9.55 2.67 -14.58
N PRO A 26 10.88 2.82 -14.71
CA PRO A 26 11.50 4.02 -15.26
C PRO A 26 11.19 4.23 -16.75
N ASP A 27 10.70 3.20 -17.44
CA ASP A 27 10.42 3.20 -18.88
C ASP A 27 8.99 3.67 -19.22
N GLN A 28 8.14 3.98 -18.23
CA GLN A 28 6.73 4.33 -18.45
C GLN A 28 6.32 5.68 -17.84
N PRO A 29 6.79 6.81 -18.40
CA PRO A 29 6.36 8.14 -17.97
C PRO A 29 4.86 8.43 -18.22
N SER A 30 4.15 7.59 -19.00
CA SER A 30 2.69 7.65 -19.21
C SER A 30 1.97 6.41 -18.68
N ALA A 31 2.36 5.91 -17.51
CA ALA A 31 1.80 4.70 -16.88
C ALA A 31 0.29 4.79 -16.54
N TRP A 32 -0.32 5.97 -16.52
CA TRP A 32 -1.66 6.18 -15.94
C TRP A 32 -2.81 5.47 -16.65
N PRO A 33 -2.92 5.49 -18.00
CA PRO A 33 -3.97 4.74 -18.68
C PRO A 33 -3.82 3.23 -18.44
N ALA A 34 -2.59 2.72 -18.51
CA ALA A 34 -2.30 1.30 -18.28
C ALA A 34 -2.58 0.88 -16.81
N LEU A 35 -2.23 1.73 -15.84
CA LEU A 35 -2.57 1.51 -14.44
C LEU A 35 -4.08 1.50 -14.23
N SER A 36 -4.79 2.47 -14.80
CA SER A 36 -6.25 2.58 -14.66
C SER A 36 -6.96 1.35 -15.23
N GLU A 37 -6.50 0.85 -16.38
CA GLU A 37 -7.02 -0.37 -16.99
C GLU A 37 -6.75 -1.61 -16.11
N ARG A 38 -5.54 -1.73 -15.54
CA ARG A 38 -5.23 -2.84 -14.62
C ARG A 38 -6.01 -2.77 -13.32
N ILE A 39 -6.22 -1.58 -12.76
CA ILE A 39 -7.09 -1.37 -11.59
C ILE A 39 -8.52 -1.81 -11.92
N ALA A 40 -9.07 -1.37 -13.06
CA ALA A 40 -10.41 -1.77 -13.49
C ALA A 40 -10.53 -3.28 -13.70
N ALA A 41 -9.56 -3.92 -14.36
CA ALA A 41 -9.55 -5.36 -14.60
C ALA A 41 -9.46 -6.16 -13.29
N ALA A 42 -8.57 -5.77 -12.37
CA ALA A 42 -8.45 -6.41 -11.06
C ALA A 42 -9.72 -6.19 -10.21
N THR A 43 -10.32 -5.00 -10.30
CA THR A 43 -11.58 -4.67 -9.62
C THR A 43 -12.73 -5.52 -10.15
N ALA A 44 -12.78 -5.78 -11.46
CA ALA A 44 -13.80 -6.66 -12.06
C ALA A 44 -13.64 -8.13 -11.61
N LEU A 45 -12.41 -8.58 -11.33
CA LEU A 45 -12.12 -9.95 -10.90
C LEU A 45 -12.33 -10.18 -9.39
N TYR A 46 -11.84 -9.25 -8.56
CA TYR A 46 -11.78 -9.43 -7.10
C TYR A 46 -12.79 -8.56 -6.34
N GLY A 47 -13.31 -7.50 -6.97
CA GLY A 47 -14.07 -6.44 -6.32
C GLY A 47 -13.18 -5.37 -5.67
N ALA A 48 -13.68 -4.14 -5.60
CA ALA A 48 -12.92 -2.98 -5.10
C ALA A 48 -12.50 -3.16 -3.63
N GLY A 49 -13.35 -3.76 -2.80
CA GLY A 49 -13.04 -4.04 -1.39
C GLY A 49 -11.88 -5.01 -1.21
N GLU A 50 -11.88 -6.13 -1.93
CA GLU A 50 -10.82 -7.13 -1.81
C GLU A 50 -9.50 -6.65 -2.41
N LEU A 51 -9.56 -5.94 -3.54
CA LEU A 51 -8.38 -5.31 -4.12
C LEU A 51 -7.78 -4.27 -3.17
N SER A 52 -8.61 -3.43 -2.53
CA SER A 52 -8.15 -2.48 -1.52
C SER A 52 -7.50 -3.18 -0.32
N ARG A 53 -8.10 -4.27 0.20
CA ARG A 53 -7.50 -5.09 1.25
C ARG A 53 -6.13 -5.63 0.84
N GLY A 54 -5.97 -6.05 -0.42
CA GLY A 54 -4.68 -6.45 -1.01
C GLY A 54 -3.64 -5.33 -0.95
N THR A 55 -3.98 -4.13 -1.42
CA THR A 55 -3.10 -2.96 -1.38
C THR A 55 -2.74 -2.55 0.04
N VAL A 56 -3.71 -2.52 0.96
CA VAL A 56 -3.50 -2.16 2.36
C VAL A 56 -2.63 -3.19 3.09
N TRP A 57 -2.78 -4.48 2.77
CA TRP A 57 -1.90 -5.53 3.28
C TRP A 57 -0.44 -5.31 2.84
N LEU A 58 -0.22 -4.96 1.57
CA LEU A 58 1.11 -4.65 1.03
C LEU A 58 1.71 -3.39 1.67
N ILE A 59 0.91 -2.33 1.88
CA ILE A 59 1.34 -1.13 2.62
C ILE A 59 1.80 -1.51 4.03
N GLY A 60 1.03 -2.34 4.73
CA GLY A 60 1.39 -2.86 6.05
C GLY A 60 2.70 -3.63 6.04
N GLY A 61 2.87 -4.54 5.09
CA GLY A 61 4.11 -5.31 4.93
C GLY A 61 5.33 -4.42 4.64
N ALA A 62 5.20 -3.50 3.70
CA ALA A 62 6.29 -2.60 3.31
C ALA A 62 6.67 -1.65 4.46
N LEU A 63 5.70 -1.10 5.17
CA LEU A 63 5.96 -0.28 6.36
C LEU A 63 6.62 -1.05 7.50
N ARG A 64 6.35 -2.35 7.67
CA ARG A 64 7.10 -3.19 8.64
C ARG A 64 8.58 -3.34 8.27
N LEU A 65 8.92 -3.34 6.98
CA LEU A 65 10.33 -3.32 6.53
C LEU A 65 10.99 -1.97 6.87
N VAL A 66 10.24 -0.87 6.77
CA VAL A 66 10.67 0.47 7.21
C VAL A 66 10.80 0.60 8.74
N GLY A 67 10.25 -0.33 9.51
CA GLY A 67 10.27 -0.33 10.98
C GLY A 67 8.93 -0.01 11.65
N GLY A 68 7.83 0.01 10.90
CA GLY A 68 6.47 0.13 11.42
C GLY A 68 6.16 -0.95 12.48
N GLY A 69 5.51 -0.55 13.57
CA GLY A 69 5.21 -1.41 14.71
C GLY A 69 6.38 -1.65 15.68
N ARG A 70 7.55 -1.00 15.50
CA ARG A 70 8.64 -1.01 16.49
C ARG A 70 8.58 0.26 17.35
N LEU A 71 8.49 0.09 18.67
CA LEU A 71 8.56 1.17 19.66
C LEU A 71 9.95 1.83 19.59
N GLY A 72 10.05 3.02 19.01
CA GLY A 72 11.33 3.73 18.96
C GLY A 72 11.44 4.96 18.04
N GLY A 73 10.36 5.46 17.44
CA GLY A 73 10.50 6.58 16.51
C GLY A 73 9.22 7.32 16.18
N GLU A 74 8.46 7.78 17.16
CA GLU A 74 7.28 8.65 16.92
C GLU A 74 7.62 9.80 15.96
N GLY A 75 8.77 10.46 16.16
CA GLY A 75 9.24 11.51 15.25
C GLY A 75 9.66 11.02 13.85
N PHE A 76 10.07 9.76 13.69
CA PHE A 76 10.30 9.17 12.38
C PHE A 76 8.98 8.89 11.67
N ALA A 77 8.03 8.25 12.35
CA ALA A 77 6.71 7.92 11.79
C ALA A 77 5.96 9.17 11.32
N GLU A 78 5.98 10.24 12.11
CA GLU A 78 5.38 11.53 11.74
C GLU A 78 6.05 12.13 10.50
N ARG A 79 7.38 12.24 10.47
CA ARG A 79 8.13 12.79 9.33
C ARG A 79 7.96 11.95 8.07
N PHE A 80 7.98 10.62 8.21
CA PHE A 80 7.78 9.70 7.10
C PHE A 80 6.38 9.88 6.52
N THR A 81 5.35 9.85 7.39
CA THR A 81 3.95 10.00 6.98
C THR A 81 3.72 11.34 6.29
N GLN A 82 4.26 12.44 6.85
CA GLN A 82 4.12 13.76 6.23
C GLN A 82 4.81 13.82 4.86
N THR A 83 6.05 13.34 4.76
CA THR A 83 6.80 13.30 3.49
C THR A 83 6.09 12.44 2.44
N LEU A 84 5.52 11.31 2.86
CA LEU A 84 4.72 10.44 1.99
C LEU A 84 3.49 11.18 1.48
N MET A 85 2.73 11.87 2.35
CA MET A 85 1.54 12.61 1.93
C MET A 85 1.88 13.74 0.96
N ASP A 86 2.99 14.45 1.19
CA ASP A 86 3.45 15.52 0.30
C ASP A 86 3.81 14.97 -1.08
N LYS A 87 4.48 13.81 -1.15
CA LYS A 87 4.83 13.14 -2.41
C LYS A 87 3.62 12.56 -3.12
N VAL A 88 2.69 11.93 -2.41
CA VAL A 88 1.45 11.40 -2.99
C VAL A 88 0.59 12.54 -3.54
N GLY A 89 0.50 13.66 -2.82
CA GLY A 89 -0.24 14.86 -3.26
C GLY A 89 0.35 15.55 -4.49
N GLN A 90 1.63 15.32 -4.81
CA GLN A 90 2.24 15.82 -6.06
C GLN A 90 1.69 15.11 -7.31
N TRP A 91 1.01 13.98 -7.16
CA TRP A 91 0.38 13.25 -8.27
C TRP A 91 -1.07 13.72 -8.49
N GLY A 92 -1.28 15.05 -8.51
CA GLY A 92 -2.59 15.68 -8.49
C GLY A 92 -3.52 15.38 -9.68
N ASP A 93 -2.98 14.87 -10.80
CA ASP A 93 -3.78 14.40 -11.94
C ASP A 93 -4.36 13.00 -11.73
N VAL A 94 -3.93 12.30 -10.68
CA VAL A 94 -4.22 10.88 -10.42
C VAL A 94 -4.85 10.67 -9.05
N VAL A 95 -4.40 11.45 -8.08
CA VAL A 95 -4.79 11.35 -6.67
C VAL A 95 -5.70 12.51 -6.32
N GLU A 96 -6.90 12.19 -5.85
CA GLU A 96 -7.81 13.21 -5.34
C GLU A 96 -7.34 13.67 -3.96
N PRO A 97 -7.28 14.98 -3.68
CA PRO A 97 -6.89 15.48 -2.35
C PRO A 97 -7.75 14.92 -1.20
N SER A 98 -9.00 14.55 -1.48
CA SER A 98 -9.92 13.90 -0.54
C SER A 98 -9.50 12.50 -0.11
N ASP A 99 -8.60 11.83 -0.85
CA ASP A 99 -8.11 10.49 -0.52
C ASP A 99 -6.87 10.51 0.39
N LEU A 100 -6.15 11.64 0.46
CA LEU A 100 -4.96 11.76 1.31
C LEU A 100 -5.23 11.45 2.80
N PRO A 101 -6.36 11.88 3.41
CA PRO A 101 -6.67 11.53 4.78
C PRO A 101 -6.75 10.03 5.04
N ILE A 102 -7.34 9.24 4.13
CA ILE A 102 -7.46 7.78 4.34
C ILE A 102 -6.11 7.08 4.19
N VAL A 103 -5.26 7.50 3.24
CA VAL A 103 -3.88 7.01 3.11
C VAL A 103 -3.09 7.31 4.38
N ARG A 104 -3.16 8.54 4.89
CA ARG A 104 -2.51 8.94 6.15
C ARG A 104 -2.91 8.03 7.30
N GLN A 105 -4.22 7.80 7.47
CA GLN A 105 -4.72 7.02 8.59
C GLN A 105 -4.30 5.55 8.50
N VAL A 106 -4.29 4.94 7.31
CA VAL A 106 -3.75 3.57 7.13
C VAL A 106 -2.27 3.50 7.52
N VAL A 107 -1.46 4.45 7.07
CA VAL A 107 -0.02 4.49 7.40
C VAL A 107 0.20 4.66 8.91
N THR A 108 -0.54 5.58 9.54
CA THR A 108 -0.50 5.78 10.99
C THR A 108 -0.92 4.52 11.74
N ALA A 109 -1.99 3.85 11.31
CA ALA A 109 -2.45 2.61 11.95
C ALA A 109 -1.36 1.53 11.95
N VAL A 110 -0.57 1.41 10.87
CA VAL A 110 0.56 0.47 10.83
C VAL A 110 1.67 0.87 11.80
N PHE A 111 2.04 2.15 11.85
CA PHE A 111 3.06 2.63 12.79
C PHE A 111 2.66 2.42 14.24
N ASP A 112 1.38 2.58 14.55
CA ASP A 112 0.80 2.31 15.87
C ASP A 112 0.68 0.81 16.19
N GLY A 113 1.02 -0.07 15.24
CA GLY A 113 1.00 -1.52 15.42
C GLY A 113 -0.38 -2.16 15.25
N HIS A 114 -1.36 -1.46 14.70
CA HIS A 114 -2.65 -2.02 14.35
C HIS A 114 -2.57 -2.90 13.09
N ASP A 115 -3.52 -3.83 12.94
CA ASP A 115 -3.73 -4.52 11.66
C ASP A 115 -4.36 -3.51 10.68
N PRO A 116 -3.66 -3.11 9.61
CA PRO A 116 -4.14 -2.08 8.70
C PRO A 116 -5.35 -2.53 7.88
N VAL A 117 -5.47 -3.82 7.58
CA VAL A 117 -6.60 -4.35 6.80
C VAL A 117 -7.85 -4.32 7.67
N ALA A 118 -7.76 -4.85 8.89
CA ALA A 118 -8.87 -4.82 9.85
C ALA A 118 -9.26 -3.39 10.23
N TRP A 119 -8.28 -2.48 10.35
CA TRP A 119 -8.53 -1.06 10.56
C TRP A 119 -9.26 -0.44 9.36
N ARG A 120 -8.80 -0.70 8.13
CA ARG A 120 -9.43 -0.13 6.92
C ARG A 120 -10.86 -0.65 6.73
N ASP A 121 -11.13 -1.91 7.01
CA ASP A 121 -12.48 -2.48 6.92
C ASP A 121 -13.50 -1.70 7.78
N GLN A 122 -13.06 -1.13 8.91
CA GLN A 122 -13.92 -0.35 9.81
C GLN A 122 -14.19 1.08 9.34
N ALA A 123 -13.36 1.62 8.44
CA ALA A 123 -13.49 2.97 7.92
C ALA A 123 -14.67 3.15 6.93
N GLY A 124 -15.34 2.05 6.57
CA GLY A 124 -16.51 2.06 5.69
C GLY A 124 -16.19 1.73 4.23
N PRO A 125 -17.09 2.06 3.28
CA PRO A 125 -16.91 1.74 1.87
C PRO A 125 -15.60 2.30 1.28
N VAL A 126 -15.10 1.66 0.22
CA VAL A 126 -13.95 2.11 -0.55
C VAL A 126 -14.45 2.92 -1.74
N PRO A 127 -14.16 4.24 -1.81
CA PRO A 127 -14.44 5.05 -3.00
C PRO A 127 -13.59 4.59 -4.20
N ASP A 128 -14.06 4.82 -5.42
CA ASP A 128 -13.36 4.43 -6.65
C ASP A 128 -11.99 5.13 -6.83
N SER A 129 -11.80 6.29 -6.21
CA SER A 129 -10.58 7.09 -6.25
C SER A 129 -9.48 6.53 -5.33
N GLU A 130 -9.87 5.94 -4.20
CA GLU A 130 -8.94 5.50 -3.14
C GLU A 130 -7.89 4.47 -3.60
N PRO A 131 -8.20 3.45 -4.43
CA PRO A 131 -7.19 2.51 -4.93
C PRO A 131 -6.02 3.19 -5.63
N ARG A 132 -6.26 4.33 -6.31
CA ARG A 132 -5.19 5.10 -6.94
C ARG A 132 -4.29 5.68 -5.87
N ALA A 133 -4.84 6.43 -4.93
CA ALA A 133 -4.07 7.04 -3.84
C ALA A 133 -3.27 6.02 -3.03
N MET A 134 -3.88 4.87 -2.69
CA MET A 134 -3.21 3.77 -1.98
C MET A 134 -2.10 3.12 -2.81
N GLY A 135 -2.33 2.89 -4.11
CA GLY A 135 -1.30 2.35 -5.01
C GLY A 135 -0.11 3.31 -5.16
N CYS A 136 -0.36 4.61 -5.23
CA CYS A 136 0.66 5.66 -5.27
C CYS A 136 1.51 5.68 -3.99
N ALA A 137 0.84 5.61 -2.84
CA ALA A 137 1.52 5.53 -1.55
C ALA A 137 2.39 4.26 -1.46
N LEU A 138 1.85 3.11 -1.86
CA LEU A 138 2.57 1.85 -1.87
C LEU A 138 3.81 1.88 -2.78
N ALA A 139 3.72 2.48 -3.97
CA ALA A 139 4.87 2.65 -4.86
C ALA A 139 6.00 3.46 -4.19
N LEU A 140 5.66 4.58 -3.55
CA LEU A 140 6.63 5.42 -2.85
C LEU A 140 7.25 4.73 -1.63
N ILE A 141 6.46 3.96 -0.88
CA ILE A 141 6.97 3.19 0.27
C ILE A 141 7.91 2.09 -0.23
N ALA A 142 7.56 1.38 -1.30
CA ALA A 142 8.39 0.35 -1.89
C ALA A 142 9.71 0.92 -2.43
N ASP A 143 9.67 2.06 -3.11
CA ASP A 143 10.87 2.76 -3.57
C ASP A 143 11.76 3.22 -2.43
N PHE A 144 11.18 3.64 -1.30
CA PHE A 144 11.96 3.97 -0.12
C PHE A 144 12.70 2.76 0.43
N VAL A 145 12.03 1.60 0.56
CA VAL A 145 12.66 0.36 1.02
C VAL A 145 13.80 -0.04 0.08
N ASP A 146 13.58 -0.02 -1.24
CA ASP A 146 14.60 -0.40 -2.21
C ASP A 146 15.79 0.57 -2.23
N GLN A 147 15.58 1.85 -1.94
CA GLN A 147 16.67 2.83 -1.80
C GLN A 147 17.53 2.59 -0.57
N VAL A 148 16.95 2.09 0.53
CA VAL A 148 17.65 1.86 1.80
C VAL A 148 18.34 0.50 1.82
N ASP A 149 17.63 -0.55 1.42
CA ASP A 149 18.05 -1.95 1.56
C ASP A 149 18.57 -2.57 0.26
N GLY A 150 18.51 -1.82 -0.84
CA GLY A 150 18.97 -2.21 -2.18
C GLY A 150 17.84 -2.67 -3.11
N PRO A 151 18.15 -2.81 -4.42
CA PRO A 151 17.14 -3.15 -5.42
C PRO A 151 16.32 -4.41 -5.05
N GLU A 152 15.01 -4.34 -5.29
CA GLU A 152 14.06 -5.45 -5.08
C GLU A 152 13.96 -5.93 -3.62
N ALA A 153 14.46 -5.14 -2.64
CA ALA A 153 14.37 -5.48 -1.24
C ALA A 153 12.91 -5.54 -0.75
N CYS A 154 12.07 -4.60 -1.18
CA CYS A 154 10.66 -4.56 -0.84
C CYS A 154 9.93 -5.80 -1.35
N GLU A 155 10.10 -6.13 -2.64
CA GLU A 155 9.45 -7.29 -3.25
C GLU A 155 9.84 -8.59 -2.55
N ARG A 156 11.14 -8.82 -2.35
CA ARG A 156 11.64 -10.02 -1.64
C ARG A 156 11.11 -10.09 -0.21
N GLY A 157 11.03 -8.97 0.48
CA GLY A 157 10.47 -8.87 1.82
C GLY A 157 8.99 -9.24 1.84
N LEU A 158 8.19 -8.67 0.94
CA LEU A 158 6.75 -8.92 0.82
C LEU A 158 6.45 -10.38 0.43
N LEU A 159 7.20 -10.96 -0.52
CA LEU A 159 7.09 -12.37 -0.88
C LEU A 159 7.40 -13.30 0.29
N SER A 160 8.42 -12.98 1.09
CA SER A 160 8.72 -13.75 2.30
C SER A 160 7.58 -13.69 3.33
N MET A 161 6.94 -12.53 3.49
CA MET A 161 5.78 -12.40 4.37
C MET A 161 4.57 -13.17 3.83
N LEU A 162 4.31 -13.11 2.53
CA LEU A 162 3.20 -13.80 1.88
C LEU A 162 3.34 -15.32 2.02
N SER A 163 4.53 -15.88 1.80
CA SER A 163 4.80 -17.31 2.00
C SER A 163 4.45 -17.76 3.42
N ARG A 164 4.88 -17.00 4.44
CA ARG A 164 4.61 -17.31 5.86
C ARG A 164 3.14 -17.16 6.26
N ALA A 165 2.35 -16.43 5.48
CA ALA A 165 0.92 -16.25 5.74
C ALA A 165 0.07 -17.38 5.14
N ILE A 166 0.64 -18.17 4.23
CA ILE A 166 -0.01 -19.30 3.55
C ILE A 166 0.31 -20.63 4.27
N ASP A 167 1.47 -20.71 4.95
CA ASP A 167 1.90 -21.83 5.79
C ASP A 167 1.15 -21.88 7.15
#